data_AF-A0A438D739-F1
#
_entry.id   AF-A0A438D739-F1
#
_cell.length_a   1.000
_cell.length_b   1.000
_cell.length_c   1.000
_cell.angle_alpha   90.00
_cell.angle_beta   90.00
_cell.angle_gamma   90.00
#
_symmetry.space_group_name_H-M   'P 1'
#
loop_
_entity.id
_entity.type
_entity.pdbx_description
1 polymer ?
#
loop_
_entity_poly.entity_id
_entity_poly.type
_entity_poly.pdbx_seq_one_letter_code
_entity_poly.pdbx_strand_id
1 'polypeptide(L)'
;MDAFIEKLVNVLSTIIEIQEIRPSVDMTEFEFVVPEVVQQLNPTDCGIFVIKFIQLWSNNGLSCAIANVLYYDKVIKYREKLLTQLIMSPKNEVRENVYQAMD
;
A
#
# COMPACT_ATOMS: atom_id res chain seq x y z
N MET A 1 -41.77 -4.62 32.44
CA MET A 1 -40.39 -4.26 32.05
C MET A 1 -40.28 -4.65 30.60
N ASP A 2 -40.25 -3.66 29.70
CA ASP A 2 -40.54 -3.85 28.28
C ASP A 2 -39.50 -4.72 27.58
N ALA A 3 -39.95 -5.68 26.77
CA ALA A 3 -39.09 -6.55 25.95
C ALA A 3 -38.08 -5.77 25.08
N PHE A 4 -38.38 -4.49 24.80
CA PHE A 4 -37.47 -3.55 24.16
C PHE A 4 -36.22 -3.25 25.01
N ILE A 5 -36.39 -3.01 26.31
CA ILE A 5 -35.29 -2.71 27.24
C ILE A 5 -34.38 -3.93 27.38
N GLU A 6 -34.95 -5.13 27.49
CA GLU A 6 -34.17 -6.37 27.59
C GLU A 6 -33.32 -6.60 26.33
N LYS A 7 -33.89 -6.37 25.15
CA LYS A 7 -33.17 -6.50 23.88
C LYS A 7 -32.07 -5.46 23.74
N LEU A 8 -32.30 -4.23 24.21
CA LEU A 8 -31.30 -3.16 24.22
C LEU A 8 -30.14 -3.50 25.15
N VAL A 9 -30.43 -4.00 26.35
CA VAL A 9 -29.41 -4.43 27.33
C VAL A 9 -28.55 -5.56 26.77
N ASN A 10 -29.15 -6.58 26.14
CA ASN A 10 -28.37 -7.68 25.55
C ASN A 10 -27.43 -7.21 24.44
N VAL A 11 -27.89 -6.32 23.55
CA VAL A 11 -27.04 -5.77 22.48
C VAL A 11 -25.88 -4.97 23.07
N LEU A 12 -26.14 -4.15 24.10
CA LEU A 12 -25.09 -3.36 24.75
C LEU A 12 -24.07 -4.25 25.48
N SER A 13 -24.52 -5.28 26.20
CA SER A 13 -23.62 -6.23 26.87
C SER A 13 -22.72 -6.96 25.88
N THR A 14 -23.26 -7.44 24.74
CA THR A 14 -22.47 -8.08 23.69
C THR A 14 -21.44 -7.13 23.08
N ILE A 15 -21.80 -5.86 22.86
CA ILE A 15 -20.86 -4.85 22.34
C ILE A 15 -19.73 -4.59 23.33
N ILE A 16 -20.04 -4.52 24.63
CA ILE A 16 -19.04 -4.32 25.69
C ILE A 16 -18.10 -5.53 25.78
N GLU A 17 -18.63 -6.76 25.77
CA GLU A 17 -17.81 -7.98 25.75
C GLU A 17 -16.89 -8.02 24.51
N ILE A 18 -17.40 -7.64 23.32
CA ILE A 18 -16.59 -7.57 22.10
C ILE A 18 -15.48 -6.50 22.23
N GLN A 19 -15.74 -5.38 22.91
CA GLN A 19 -14.72 -4.37 23.18
C GLN A 19 -13.66 -4.86 24.18
N GLU A 20 -14.07 -5.60 25.21
CA GLU A 20 -13.15 -6.18 26.21
C GLU A 20 -12.31 -7.34 25.65
N ILE A 21 -12.81 -8.06 24.63
CA ILE A 21 -12.07 -9.14 23.95
C ILE A 21 -11.00 -8.59 22.99
N ARG A 22 -11.05 -7.30 22.62
CA ARG A 22 -9.98 -6.73 21.79
C ARG A 22 -8.70 -6.66 22.63
N PRO A 23 -7.58 -7.25 22.18
CA PRO A 23 -6.32 -7.00 22.83
C PRO A 23 -6.10 -5.48 22.86
N SER A 24 -5.91 -4.95 24.08
CA SER A 24 -5.47 -3.59 24.29
C SER A 24 -4.15 -3.41 23.55
N VAL A 25 -4.19 -2.84 22.35
CA VAL A 25 -2.99 -2.51 21.60
C VAL A 25 -2.38 -1.29 22.26
N ASP A 26 -1.22 -1.46 22.89
CA ASP A 26 -0.48 -0.34 23.44
C ASP A 26 0.13 0.46 22.28
N MET A 27 -0.48 1.62 22.00
CA MET A 27 -0.02 2.51 20.93
C MET A 27 1.37 3.11 21.22
N THR A 28 1.88 3.00 22.46
CA THR A 28 3.23 3.45 22.82
C THR A 28 4.33 2.49 22.34
N GLU A 29 3.98 1.24 22.00
CA GLU A 29 4.91 0.28 21.40
C GLU A 29 5.18 0.58 19.91
N PHE A 30 4.40 1.47 19.29
CA PHE A 30 4.57 1.86 17.89
C PHE A 30 5.41 3.12 17.77
N GLU A 31 6.45 3.05 16.95
CA GLU A 31 7.25 4.21 16.57
C GLU A 31 6.90 4.68 15.16
N PHE A 32 6.84 6.02 15.00
CA PHE A 32 6.74 6.62 13.68
C PHE A 32 8.14 6.76 13.09
N VAL A 33 8.45 5.93 12.10
CA VAL A 33 9.71 6.00 11.37
C VAL A 33 9.53 6.80 10.09
N VAL A 34 10.27 7.90 9.95
CA VAL A 34 10.38 8.67 8.71
C VAL A 34 11.69 8.29 8.03
N PRO A 35 11.68 7.38 7.05
CA PRO A 35 12.89 7.03 6.34
C PRO A 35 13.35 8.21 5.46
N GLU A 36 14.66 8.39 5.35
CA GLU A 36 15.23 9.29 4.37
C GLU A 36 14.92 8.79 2.96
N VAL A 37 14.03 9.51 2.27
CA VAL A 37 13.61 9.20 0.90
C VAL A 37 14.02 10.31 -0.05
N VAL A 38 14.28 9.94 -1.31
CA VAL A 38 14.52 10.92 -2.37
C VAL A 38 13.31 11.82 -2.50
N GLN A 39 13.55 13.14 -2.44
CA GLN A 39 12.52 14.11 -2.77
C GLN A 39 12.29 14.11 -4.28
N GLN A 40 11.04 13.84 -4.64
CA GLN A 40 10.58 13.87 -6.00
C GLN A 40 10.46 15.33 -6.48
N LEU A 41 11.07 15.63 -7.63
CA LEU A 41 11.01 16.97 -8.23
C LEU A 41 9.73 17.19 -9.05
N ASN A 42 9.20 16.14 -9.69
CA ASN A 42 7.99 16.22 -10.51
C ASN A 42 6.79 15.64 -9.75
N PRO A 43 5.77 16.42 -9.35
CA PRO A 43 4.66 15.94 -8.51
C PRO A 43 3.84 14.79 -9.12
N THR A 44 3.87 14.58 -10.44
CA THR A 44 3.07 13.52 -11.09
C THR A 44 3.65 12.11 -10.91
N ASP A 45 4.87 11.98 -10.39
CA ASP A 45 5.56 10.70 -10.26
C ASP A 45 5.37 10.04 -8.89
N CYS A 46 4.50 10.57 -8.02
CA CYS A 46 4.36 10.13 -6.63
C CYS A 46 3.98 8.65 -6.52
N GLY A 47 3.06 8.18 -7.37
CA GLY A 47 2.70 6.77 -7.44
C GLY A 47 3.87 5.87 -7.84
N ILE A 48 4.76 6.34 -8.72
CA ILE A 48 5.94 5.59 -9.17
C ILE A 48 6.94 5.43 -8.02
N PHE A 49 7.16 6.51 -7.26
CA PHE A 49 8.03 6.49 -6.08
C PHE A 49 7.46 5.56 -5.00
N VAL A 50 6.16 5.63 -4.71
CA VAL A 50 5.48 4.75 -3.74
C VAL A 50 5.64 3.27 -4.13
N ILE A 51 5.36 2.89 -5.38
CA ILE A 51 5.52 1.50 -5.84
C ILE A 51 6.97 1.06 -5.67
N LYS A 52 7.94 1.92 -6.02
CA LYS A 52 9.35 1.59 -5.90
C LYS A 52 9.80 1.44 -4.44
N PHE A 53 9.31 2.29 -3.53
CA PHE A 53 9.60 2.18 -2.11
C PHE A 53 9.08 0.87 -1.54
N ILE A 54 7.84 0.48 -1.87
CA ILE A 54 7.27 -0.80 -1.44
C ILE A 54 8.11 -1.97 -1.97
N GLN A 55 8.53 -1.93 -3.24
CA GLN A 55 9.38 -2.97 -3.84
C GLN A 55 10.76 -3.10 -3.17
N LEU A 56 11.29 -2.01 -2.64
CA LEU A 56 12.61 -1.97 -2.00
C LEU A 56 12.52 -2.06 -0.47
N TRP A 57 11.30 -2.07 0.07
CA TRP A 57 11.07 -2.20 1.50
C TRP A 57 11.60 -3.55 1.98
N SER A 58 12.45 -3.52 3.00
CA SER A 58 12.98 -4.69 3.66
C SER A 58 12.73 -4.59 5.16
N ASN A 59 12.90 -5.69 5.91
CA ASN A 59 12.74 -5.69 7.37
C ASN A 59 13.68 -4.71 8.09
N ASN A 60 14.74 -4.25 7.42
CA ASN A 60 15.69 -3.26 7.94
C ASN A 60 15.39 -1.84 7.43
N GLY A 61 14.18 -1.58 6.94
CA GLY A 61 13.76 -0.32 6.36
C GLY A 61 14.19 -0.11 4.91
N LEU A 62 14.14 1.15 4.48
CA LEU A 62 14.64 1.60 3.18
C LEU A 62 16.17 1.67 3.21
N SER A 63 16.84 0.83 2.42
CA SER A 63 18.28 0.97 2.20
C SER A 63 18.59 2.33 1.53
N CYS A 64 19.63 3.02 2.01
CA CYS A 64 20.23 4.23 1.41
C CYS A 64 20.50 4.11 -0.12
N ALA A 65 20.48 2.90 -0.69
CA ALA A 65 20.54 2.66 -2.13
C ALA A 65 19.44 3.40 -2.93
N ILE A 66 18.33 3.75 -2.30
CA ILE A 66 17.19 4.44 -2.91
C ILE A 66 17.55 5.85 -3.41
N ALA A 67 18.49 6.52 -2.74
CA ALA A 67 19.04 7.81 -3.16
C ALA A 67 19.58 7.80 -4.60
N ASN A 68 20.15 6.68 -5.04
CA ASN A 68 20.82 6.58 -6.33
C ASN A 68 19.95 5.97 -7.44
N VAL A 69 18.78 5.41 -7.12
CA VAL A 69 17.94 4.65 -8.08
C VAL A 69 16.89 5.51 -8.77
N LEU A 70 16.54 6.69 -8.24
CA LEU A 70 15.36 7.47 -8.66
C LEU A 70 15.67 8.82 -9.33
N TYR A 71 16.80 8.95 -10.03
CA TYR A 71 17.00 10.07 -10.96
C TYR A 71 15.97 10.02 -12.11
N TYR A 72 15.60 11.17 -12.67
CA TYR A 72 14.53 11.30 -13.69
C TYR A 72 14.64 10.29 -14.84
N ASP A 73 15.85 10.09 -15.38
CA ASP A 73 16.11 9.10 -16.45
C ASP A 73 15.81 7.65 -16.05
N LYS A 74 15.93 7.33 -14.76
CA LYS A 74 15.58 6.01 -14.22
C LYS A 74 14.08 5.90 -13.96
N VAL A 75 13.38 7.00 -13.67
CA VAL A 75 11.92 7.02 -13.49
C VAL A 75 11.21 6.72 -14.80
N ILE A 76 11.63 7.33 -15.92
CA ILE A 76 11.06 7.03 -17.25
C ILE A 76 11.25 5.56 -17.61
N LYS A 77 12.48 5.05 -17.52
CA LYS A 77 12.77 3.62 -17.78
C LYS A 77 11.99 2.69 -16.87
N TYR A 78 11.75 3.10 -15.63
CA TYR A 78 10.98 2.30 -14.69
C TYR A 78 9.47 2.32 -15.03
N ARG A 79 8.92 3.44 -15.50
CA ARG A 79 7.56 3.51 -16.05
C ARG A 79 7.40 2.58 -17.24
N GLU A 80 8.33 2.62 -18.19
CA GLU A 80 8.34 1.72 -19.36
C GLU A 80 8.37 0.26 -18.91
N LYS A 81 9.27 -0.09 -17.97
CA LYS A 81 9.36 -1.44 -17.43
C LYS A 81 8.05 -1.89 -16.77
N LEU A 82 7.41 -1.04 -15.97
CA LEU A 82 6.13 -1.35 -15.34
C LEU A 82 5.04 -1.57 -16.38
N LEU A 83 4.95 -0.69 -17.38
CA LEU A 83 3.99 -0.81 -18.48
C LEU A 83 4.18 -2.13 -19.24
N THR A 84 5.42 -2.47 -19.60
CA THR A 84 5.73 -3.75 -20.26
C THR A 84 5.34 -4.93 -19.38
N GLN A 85 5.64 -4.90 -18.08
CA GLN A 85 5.26 -5.98 -17.16
C GLN A 85 3.73 -6.15 -17.07
N LEU A 86 2.98 -5.05 -17.05
CA LEU A 86 1.52 -5.07 -17.00
C LEU A 86 0.92 -5.60 -18.30
N ILE A 87 1.36 -5.08 -19.45
CA ILE A 87 0.86 -5.50 -20.76
C ILE A 87 1.15 -6.98 -21.00
N MET A 88 2.39 -7.41 -20.78
CA MET A 88 2.85 -8.77 -21.11
C MET A 88 2.41 -9.82 -20.07
N SER A 89 1.83 -9.41 -18.94
CA SER A 89 1.40 -10.30 -17.87
C SER A 89 0.42 -11.36 -18.39
N PRO A 90 0.59 -12.65 -18.06
CA PRO A 90 -0.39 -13.69 -18.41
C PRO A 90 -1.74 -13.50 -17.71
N LYS A 91 -1.81 -12.64 -16.68
CA LYS A 91 -3.07 -12.28 -15.99
C LYS A 91 -3.75 -11.06 -16.60
N ASN A 92 -3.16 -10.44 -17.62
CA ASN A 92 -3.79 -9.34 -18.32
C ASN A 92 -4.85 -9.89 -19.28
N GLU A 93 -6.13 -9.74 -18.91
CA GLU A 93 -7.28 -10.27 -19.66
C GLU A 93 -7.39 -9.69 -21.08
N VAL A 94 -6.83 -8.50 -21.31
CA VAL A 94 -6.85 -7.82 -22.62
C VAL A 94 -5.53 -7.93 -23.38
N ARG A 95 -4.59 -8.79 -22.94
CA ARG A 95 -3.25 -8.91 -23.52
C ARG A 95 -3.26 -9.14 -25.02
N GLU A 96 -4.08 -10.06 -25.51
CA GLU A 96 -4.14 -10.38 -26.95
C GLU A 96 -4.70 -9.22 -27.77
N ASN A 97 -5.68 -8.47 -27.24
CA ASN A 97 -6.21 -7.27 -27.89
C ASN A 97 -5.12 -6.18 -28.00
N VAL A 98 -4.28 -6.04 -26.99
CA VAL A 98 -3.15 -5.09 -27.02
C VAL A 98 -2.14 -5.49 -28.09
N TYR A 99 -1.81 -6.78 -28.22
CA TYR A 99 -0.90 -7.25 -29.27
C TYR A 99 -1.46 -7.02 -30.67
N GLN A 100 -2.74 -7.34 -30.89
CA GLN A 100 -3.39 -7.10 -32.19
C GLN A 100 -3.47 -5.62 -32.57
N ALA A 101 -3.50 -4.71 -31.59
CA ALA A 101 -3.52 -3.27 -31.84
C ALA A 101 -2.12 -2.67 -32.10
N MET A 102 -1.04 -3.44 -31.88
CA MET A 102 0.34 -3.01 -32.07
C MET A 102 0.92 -3.44 -33.44
N ASP A 103 0.28 -4.38 -34.12
CA ASP A 103 0.57 -4.80 -35.50
C ASP A 103 -0.07 -3.85 -36.54
#